data_AF-K2DIK9-F1
#
_entry.id   AF-K2DIK9-F1
#
_cell.length_a   1.000
_cell.length_b   1.000
_cell.length_c   1.000
_cell.angle_alpha   90.00
_cell.angle_beta   90.00
_cell.angle_gamma   90.00
#
_symmetry.space_group_name_H-M   'P 1'
#
loop_
_entity.id
_entity.type
_entity.pdbx_description
1 polymer ?
#
loop_
_entity_poly.entity_id
_entity_poly.type
_entity_poly.pdbx_seq_one_letter_code
_entity_poly.pdbx_strand_id
1 'polypeptide(L)'
;MKNKIISGLKIGIILQWLSLFFSYQKLPNAFEDINKPIATGGFPFKVFEYPVSPMGNNWPPSDMWPMFFANLAIWLVVGILIALIFGKKLENNKVFKTITLSAIILSIIGILYIMLKFD
;
A
#
# COMPACT_ATOMS: atom_id res chain seq x y z
N MET A 1 0.87 26.03 4.77
CA MET A 1 0.98 24.94 5.78
C MET A 1 -0.08 23.84 5.61
N LYS A 2 -1.37 24.15 5.50
CA LYS A 2 -2.44 23.14 5.28
C LYS A 2 -2.19 22.25 4.05
N ASN A 3 -1.91 22.85 2.89
CA ASN A 3 -1.67 22.09 1.65
C ASN A 3 -0.42 21.21 1.75
N LYS A 4 0.62 21.68 2.45
CA LYS A 4 1.84 20.91 2.72
C LYS A 4 1.55 19.61 3.48
N ILE A 5 0.77 19.70 4.57
CA ILE A 5 0.40 18.51 5.37
C ILE A 5 -0.45 17.56 4.53
N ILE A 6 -1.43 18.08 3.78
CA ILE A 6 -2.28 17.27 2.89
C ILE A 6 -1.43 16.56 1.83
N SER A 7 -0.46 17.24 1.22
CA SER A 7 0.48 16.61 0.29
C SER A 7 1.29 15.51 0.97
N GLY A 8 1.74 15.72 2.21
CA GLY A 8 2.46 14.70 2.97
C GLY A 8 1.63 13.45 3.24
N LEU A 9 0.36 13.59 3.64
CA LEU A 9 -0.55 12.47 3.82
C LEU A 9 -0.74 11.69 2.51
N LYS A 10 -0.93 12.40 1.39
CA LYS A 10 -1.08 11.79 0.06
C LYS A 10 0.18 11.06 -0.39
N ILE A 11 1.36 11.63 -0.13
CA ILE A 11 2.64 10.95 -0.37
C ILE A 11 2.71 9.68 0.46
N GLY A 12 2.30 9.70 1.72
CA GLY A 12 2.26 8.49 2.56
C GLY A 12 1.34 7.41 2.00
N ILE A 13 0.15 7.77 1.51
CA ILE A 13 -0.77 6.83 0.83
C ILE A 13 -0.11 6.22 -0.41
N ILE A 14 0.55 7.05 -1.23
CA ILE A 14 1.29 6.59 -2.41
C ILE A 14 2.38 5.58 -2.00
N LEU A 15 3.16 5.91 -0.97
CA LEU A 15 4.23 5.05 -0.47
C LEU A 15 3.70 3.73 0.10
N GLN A 16 2.59 3.74 0.82
CA GLN A 16 1.92 2.51 1.29
C GLN A 16 1.63 1.58 0.11
N TRP A 17 1.00 2.08 -0.95
CA TRP A 17 0.66 1.27 -2.13
C TRP A 17 1.90 0.76 -2.87
N LEU A 18 2.88 1.63 -3.11
CA LEU A 18 4.14 1.22 -3.74
C LEU A 18 4.86 0.16 -2.90
N SER A 19 4.92 0.34 -1.58
CA SER A 19 5.54 -0.61 -0.68
C SER A 19 4.87 -1.98 -0.77
N LEU A 20 3.54 -2.02 -0.87
CA LEU A 20 2.80 -3.26 -1.01
C LEU A 20 3.10 -3.97 -2.34
N PHE A 21 3.11 -3.23 -3.46
CA PHE A 21 3.42 -3.83 -4.77
C PHE A 21 4.85 -4.38 -4.85
N PHE A 22 5.82 -3.65 -4.31
CA PHE A 22 7.22 -4.03 -4.39
C PHE A 22 7.65 -5.04 -3.32
N SER A 23 6.86 -5.23 -2.26
CA SER A 23 7.13 -6.23 -1.22
C SER A 23 6.51 -7.60 -1.51
N TYR A 24 5.83 -7.78 -2.64
CA TYR A 24 5.31 -9.07 -3.04
C TYR A 24 6.43 -10.07 -3.25
N GLN A 25 6.40 -11.18 -2.50
CA GLN A 25 7.38 -12.26 -2.57
C GLN A 25 6.67 -13.60 -2.59
N LYS A 26 7.01 -14.46 -3.56
CA LYS A 26 6.53 -15.85 -3.59
C LYS A 26 7.26 -16.67 -2.52
N LEU A 27 6.54 -17.54 -1.84
CA LEU A 27 7.10 -18.45 -0.86
C LEU A 27 7.75 -19.66 -1.57
N PRO A 28 8.85 -20.22 -1.03
CA PRO A 28 9.64 -21.25 -1.72
C PRO A 28 8.87 -22.55 -1.98
N ASN A 29 7.88 -22.89 -1.15
CA ASN A 29 7.11 -24.14 -1.24
C ASN A 29 5.63 -23.90 -1.58
N ALA A 30 5.35 -22.82 -2.32
CA ALA A 30 4.00 -22.34 -2.64
C ALA A 30 3.04 -23.36 -3.26
N PHE A 31 3.53 -24.47 -3.80
CA PHE A 31 2.70 -25.46 -4.50
C PHE A 31 2.77 -26.86 -3.87
N GLU A 32 3.47 -27.02 -2.75
CA GLU A 32 3.58 -28.31 -2.06
C GLU A 32 2.39 -28.58 -1.14
N ASP A 33 1.75 -27.53 -0.63
CA ASP A 33 0.63 -27.63 0.30
C ASP A 33 -0.46 -26.61 -0.07
N ILE A 34 -1.59 -27.11 -0.55
CA ILE A 34 -2.73 -26.30 -1.00
C ILE A 34 -3.36 -25.47 0.13
N ASN A 35 -3.11 -25.83 1.40
CA ASN A 35 -3.67 -25.13 2.56
C ASN A 35 -2.77 -23.99 3.05
N LYS A 36 -1.62 -23.76 2.41
CA LYS A 36 -0.66 -22.71 2.80
C LYS A 36 -0.64 -21.57 1.79
N PRO A 37 -0.27 -20.35 2.24
CA PRO A 37 -0.12 -19.22 1.33
C PRO A 37 1.01 -19.43 0.33
N ILE A 38 0.85 -18.88 -0.87
CA ILE A 38 1.82 -18.96 -1.98
C ILE A 38 2.77 -17.78 -2.04
N ALA A 39 2.37 -16.67 -1.41
CA ALA A 39 3.13 -15.44 -1.42
C ALA A 39 2.79 -14.60 -0.20
N THR A 40 3.67 -13.66 0.10
CA THR A 40 3.43 -12.65 1.14
C THR A 40 3.70 -11.26 0.58
N GLY A 41 3.06 -10.25 1.15
CA GLY A 41 3.29 -8.85 0.80
C GLY A 41 3.08 -7.93 1.99
N GLY A 42 3.71 -6.77 1.94
CA GLY A 42 3.68 -5.75 2.97
C GLY A 42 5.09 -5.32 3.39
N PHE A 43 5.28 -4.02 3.58
CA PHE A 43 6.49 -3.45 4.17
C PHE A 43 6.15 -2.17 4.96
N PRO A 44 6.77 -1.92 6.13
CA PRO A 44 7.85 -2.72 6.75
C PRO A 44 7.37 -4.00 7.43
N PHE A 45 6.10 -4.10 7.78
CA PHE A 45 5.54 -5.34 8.29
C PHE A 45 4.90 -6.16 7.18
N LYS A 46 4.93 -7.48 7.33
CA LYS A 46 4.12 -8.40 6.52
C LYS A 46 2.64 -8.10 6.77
N VAL A 47 1.87 -7.92 5.71
CA VAL A 47 0.45 -7.54 5.75
C VAL A 47 -0.44 -8.66 5.24
N PHE A 48 -0.16 -9.13 4.03
CA PHE A 48 -1.01 -10.09 3.33
C PHE A 48 -0.25 -11.38 3.11
N GLU A 49 -0.95 -12.48 3.36
CA GLU A 49 -0.58 -13.81 2.91
C GLU A 49 -1.56 -14.20 1.81
N TYR A 50 -1.05 -14.39 0.59
CA TYR A 50 -1.87 -14.63 -0.58
C TYR A 50 -2.11 -16.15 -0.72
N PRO A 51 -3.37 -16.60 -0.85
CA PRO A 51 -3.71 -18.01 -0.95
C PRO A 51 -3.39 -18.61 -2.32
N VAL A 52 -3.46 -19.94 -2.43
CA VAL A 52 -3.44 -20.65 -3.71
C VAL A 52 -4.77 -20.40 -4.42
N SER A 53 -4.78 -19.83 -5.64
CA SER A 53 -6.01 -19.77 -6.45
C SER A 53 -6.48 -21.20 -6.78
N PRO A 54 -7.79 -21.53 -6.69
CA PRO A 54 -8.95 -20.66 -6.41
C PRO A 54 -9.43 -20.72 -4.95
N MET A 55 -8.60 -21.15 -3.99
CA MET A 55 -9.00 -21.25 -2.57
C MET A 55 -9.04 -19.87 -1.87
N GLY A 56 -8.90 -18.79 -2.63
CA GLY A 56 -9.05 -17.44 -2.12
C GLY A 56 -10.51 -17.08 -1.84
N ASN A 57 -10.70 -16.16 -0.89
CA ASN A 57 -11.94 -15.41 -0.79
C ASN A 57 -11.76 -14.16 -1.64
N ASN A 58 -12.80 -13.70 -2.34
CA ASN A 58 -12.80 -12.45 -3.14
C ASN A 58 -12.29 -11.19 -2.39
N TRP A 59 -12.07 -11.30 -1.08
CA TRP A 59 -11.56 -10.28 -0.19
C TRP A 59 -10.53 -10.85 0.81
N PRO A 60 -9.51 -10.07 1.21
CA PRO A 60 -8.60 -10.46 2.27
C PRO A 60 -9.34 -10.71 3.59
N PRO A 61 -8.97 -11.75 4.33
CA PRO A 61 -9.44 -11.99 5.70
C PRO A 61 -9.29 -10.75 6.61
N SER A 62 -10.25 -10.56 7.52
CA SER A 62 -10.34 -9.36 8.38
C SER A 62 -9.11 -9.17 9.28
N ASP A 63 -8.45 -10.26 9.65
CA ASP A 63 -7.26 -10.33 10.51
C ASP A 63 -5.97 -9.83 9.83
N MET A 64 -5.95 -9.68 8.50
CA MET A 64 -4.79 -9.14 7.77
C MET A 64 -4.76 -7.59 7.74
N TRP A 65 -5.92 -6.94 7.94
CA TRP A 65 -6.06 -5.48 7.86
C TRP A 65 -5.36 -4.68 8.98
N PRO A 66 -5.24 -5.15 10.24
CA PRO A 66 -4.53 -4.42 11.27
C PRO A 66 -3.09 -4.06 10.87
N MET A 67 -2.36 -5.00 10.27
CA MET A 67 -0.99 -4.75 9.81
C MET A 67 -0.95 -3.83 8.58
N PHE A 68 -1.97 -3.89 7.71
CA PHE A 68 -2.12 -2.94 6.61
C PHE A 68 -2.19 -1.50 7.14
N PHE A 69 -3.03 -1.26 8.15
CA PHE A 69 -3.19 0.05 8.76
C PHE A 69 -1.97 0.46 9.59
N ALA A 70 -1.26 -0.48 10.21
CA ALA A 70 0.01 -0.21 10.88
C ALA A 70 1.07 0.30 9.88
N ASN A 71 1.22 -0.36 8.72
CA ASN A 71 2.10 0.13 7.67
C ASN A 71 1.64 1.49 7.13
N LEU A 72 0.33 1.69 6.94
CA LEU A 72 -0.20 2.98 6.51
C LEU A 72 0.19 4.09 7.50
N ALA A 73 0.06 3.88 8.80
CA ALA A 73 0.46 4.85 9.82
C ALA A 73 1.96 5.22 9.70
N ILE A 74 2.83 4.23 9.50
CA ILE A 74 4.27 4.46 9.27
C ILE A 74 4.49 5.31 8.02
N TRP A 75 3.88 4.94 6.90
CA TRP A 75 4.07 5.65 5.65
C TRP A 75 3.46 7.05 5.66
N LEU A 76 2.38 7.29 6.41
CA LEU A 76 1.85 8.63 6.65
C LEU A 76 2.86 9.51 7.39
N VAL A 77 3.54 8.98 8.41
CA VAL A 77 4.61 9.70 9.11
C VAL A 77 5.76 10.02 8.14
N VAL A 78 6.21 9.04 7.35
CA VAL A 78 7.26 9.23 6.33
C VAL A 78 6.84 10.27 5.29
N GLY A 79 5.59 10.23 4.82
CA GLY A 79 5.05 11.20 3.87
C GLY A 79 5.01 12.62 4.43
N ILE A 80 4.67 12.78 5.71
CA ILE A 80 4.75 14.08 6.40
C ILE A 80 6.20 14.56 6.50
N LEU A 81 7.16 13.69 6.86
CA LEU A 81 8.58 14.03 6.92
C LEU A 81 9.12 14.49 5.55
N ILE A 82 8.78 13.77 4.48
CA ILE A 82 9.08 14.18 3.10
C ILE A 82 8.47 15.55 2.84
N ALA A 83 7.21 15.77 3.22
CA ALA A 83 6.58 17.05 3.01
C ALA A 83 7.28 18.19 3.77
N LEU A 84 7.79 17.92 4.98
CA LEU A 84 8.57 18.88 5.76
C LEU A 84 9.85 19.30 5.03
N ILE A 85 10.59 18.33 4.47
CA ILE A 85 11.85 18.53 3.74
C ILE A 85 11.62 19.31 2.43
N PHE A 86 10.65 18.89 1.62
CA PHE A 86 10.40 19.53 0.31
C PHE A 86 9.67 20.88 0.43
N GLY A 87 9.15 21.20 1.62
CA GLY A 87 8.75 22.55 1.99
C GLY A 87 7.73 23.18 1.04
N LYS A 88 8.03 24.40 0.57
CA LYS A 88 7.15 25.20 -0.30
C LYS A 88 6.92 24.58 -1.69
N LYS A 89 7.79 23.67 -2.16
CA LYS A 89 7.65 23.04 -3.50
C LYS A 89 6.32 22.27 -3.62
N LEU A 90 5.87 21.66 -2.53
CA LEU A 90 4.63 20.87 -2.49
C LEU A 90 3.37 21.71 -2.35
N GLU A 91 3.51 23.02 -2.10
CA GLU A 91 2.39 23.97 -2.08
C GLU A 91 2.09 24.54 -3.47
N ASN A 92 2.98 24.31 -4.46
CA ASN A 92 2.71 24.66 -5.85
C ASN A 92 1.48 23.90 -6.34
N ASN A 93 0.50 24.62 -6.90
CA ASN A 93 -0.78 24.07 -7.33
C ASN A 93 -0.63 22.92 -8.34
N LYS A 94 0.33 23.01 -9.27
CA LYS A 94 0.59 21.95 -10.25
C LYS A 94 1.08 20.68 -9.56
N VAL A 95 2.05 20.81 -8.66
CA VAL A 95 2.63 19.69 -7.89
C VAL A 95 1.57 19.06 -6.98
N PHE A 96 0.80 19.88 -6.27
CA PHE A 96 -0.29 19.43 -5.41
C PHE A 96 -1.34 18.63 -6.19
N LYS A 97 -1.75 19.12 -7.37
CA LYS A 97 -2.69 18.41 -8.25
C LYS A 97 -2.12 17.07 -8.72
N THR A 98 -0.86 17.03 -9.14
CA THR A 98 -0.20 15.79 -9.56
C THR A 98 -0.18 14.76 -8.43
N ILE A 99 0.27 15.13 -7.22
CA ILE A 99 0.29 14.24 -6.05
C ILE A 99 -1.12 13.72 -5.73
N THR A 100 -2.12 14.60 -5.80
CA THR A 100 -3.52 14.24 -5.56
C THR A 100 -4.01 13.20 -6.56
N LEU A 101 -3.77 13.43 -7.85
CA LEU A 101 -4.18 12.52 -8.91
C LEU A 101 -3.46 11.18 -8.78
N SER A 102 -2.16 11.18 -8.51
CA SER A 102 -1.37 9.96 -8.30
C SER A 102 -1.88 9.15 -7.11
N ALA A 103 -2.23 9.79 -5.99
CA ALA A 103 -2.77 9.10 -4.82
C ALA A 103 -4.11 8.42 -5.12
N ILE A 104 -5.01 9.09 -5.87
CA ILE A 104 -6.29 8.53 -6.28
C ILE A 104 -6.09 7.33 -7.20
N ILE A 105 -5.30 7.50 -8.27
CA ILE A 105 -5.04 6.44 -9.26
C ILE A 105 -4.41 5.22 -8.58
N LEU A 106 -3.38 5.42 -7.76
CA LEU A 106 -2.71 4.32 -7.06
C LEU A 106 -3.62 3.64 -6.04
N SER A 107 -4.56 4.35 -5.42
CA SER A 107 -5.52 3.73 -4.50
C SER A 107 -6.50 2.83 -5.25
N ILE A 108 -6.99 3.25 -6.42
CA ILE A 108 -7.85 2.41 -7.26
C ILE A 108 -7.09 1.17 -7.73
N ILE A 109 -5.88 1.36 -8.28
CA ILE A 109 -5.02 0.24 -8.72
C ILE A 109 -4.69 -0.69 -7.56
N GLY A 110 -4.42 -0.14 -6.37
CA GLY A 110 -4.11 -0.90 -5.17
C GLY A 110 -5.25 -1.78 -4.69
N ILE A 111 -6.48 -1.24 -4.68
CA ILE A 111 -7.68 -2.02 -4.35
C ILE A 111 -7.89 -3.13 -5.38
N LEU A 112 -7.82 -2.81 -6.68
CA LEU A 112 -7.95 -3.81 -7.75
C LEU A 112 -6.88 -4.90 -7.65
N TYR A 113 -5.64 -4.53 -7.34
CA TYR A 113 -4.54 -5.47 -7.14
C TYR A 113 -4.82 -6.42 -5.99
N ILE A 114 -5.31 -5.93 -4.85
CA ILE A 114 -5.68 -6.77 -3.72
C ILE A 114 -6.81 -7.71 -4.13
N MET A 115 -7.88 -7.20 -4.77
CA MET A 115 -9.00 -8.04 -5.22
C MET A 115 -8.52 -9.16 -6.14
N LEU A 116 -7.73 -8.84 -7.17
CA LEU A 116 -7.20 -9.82 -8.13
C LEU A 116 -6.19 -10.83 -7.53
N LYS A 117 -5.62 -10.53 -6.36
CA LYS A 117 -4.67 -11.42 -5.68
C LYS A 117 -5.32 -12.36 -4.68
N PHE A 118 -6.56 -12.08 -4.31
CA PHE A 118 -7.34 -12.87 -3.36
C PHE A 118 -8.50 -13.61 -4.05
N ASP A 119 -8.87 -13.25 -5.28
CA ASP A 119 -9.67 -14.06 -6.22
C ASP A 119 -8.88 -15.28 -6.73
#